data_AF-A0A327KY73-F1
#
_entry.id   AF-A0A327KY73-F1
#
_cell.length_a   1.000
_cell.length_b   1.000
_cell.length_c   1.000
_cell.angle_alpha   90.00
_cell.angle_beta   90.00
_cell.angle_gamma   90.00
#
_symmetry.space_group_name_H-M   'P 1'
#
loop_
_entity.id
_entity.type
_entity.pdbx_description
1 polymer ?
#
loop_
_entity_poly.entity_id
_entity_poly.type
_entity_poly.pdbx_seq_one_letter_code
_entity_poly.pdbx_strand_id
1 'polypeptide(L)' 'MASRQHRLDAFPGEGVPPPGAACELLCEDHIGTYALPYPCQWRDGGWQNLETGVPVKAGVVAWRRLADR' A
#
# COMPACT_ATOMS: atom_id res chain seq x y z
N MET A 1 -6.38 -8.22 -18.77
CA MET A 1 -5.36 -7.99 -17.73
C MET A 1 -5.16 -6.49 -17.59
N ALA A 2 -5.27 -5.93 -16.39
CA ALA A 2 -4.91 -4.53 -16.18
C ALA A 2 -3.38 -4.40 -16.29
N SER A 3 -2.89 -3.42 -17.05
CA SER A 3 -1.46 -3.16 -17.15
C SER A 3 -0.91 -2.68 -15.80
N ARG A 4 0.40 -2.85 -15.58
CA ARG A 4 1.09 -2.31 -14.40
C ARG A 4 0.78 -0.83 -14.20
N GLN A 5 0.83 -0.03 -15.28
CA GLN A 5 0.56 1.40 -15.23
C GLN A 5 -0.86 1.70 -14.75
N HIS A 6 -1.86 0.99 -15.28
CA HIS A 6 -3.25 1.17 -14.84
C HIS A 6 -3.41 0.93 -13.33
N ARG A 7 -2.67 -0.03 -12.77
CA ARG A 7 -2.69 -0.27 -11.31
C ARG A 7 -1.98 0.81 -10.51
N LEU A 8 -0.89 1.37 -11.01
CA LEU A 8 -0.22 2.50 -10.37
C LEU A 8 -1.11 3.75 -10.38
N ASP A 9 -1.79 4.02 -11.49
CA ASP A 9 -2.71 5.16 -11.61
C ASP A 9 -3.88 5.08 -10.60
N ALA A 10 -4.28 3.87 -10.20
CA ALA A 10 -5.30 3.63 -9.18
C ALA A 10 -4.79 3.79 -7.73
N PHE A 11 -3.47 3.93 -7.54
CA PHE A 11 -2.78 4.12 -6.27
C PHE A 11 -1.90 5.38 -6.35
N PRO A 12 -2.49 6.59 -6.38
CA PRO A 12 -1.75 7.84 -6.64
C PRO A 12 -0.87 8.29 -5.46
N GLY A 13 -0.87 7.57 -4.35
CA GLY A 13 0.00 7.86 -3.21
C GLY A 13 1.44 7.57 -3.57
N GLU A 14 2.18 8.63 -3.86
CA GLU A 14 3.63 8.62 -4.02
C GLU A 14 4.30 9.13 -2.73
N GLY A 15 5.45 8.56 -2.38
CA GLY A 15 6.24 8.99 -1.22
C GLY A 15 5.66 8.59 0.14
N VAL A 16 5.96 9.38 1.17
CA VAL A 16 5.59 9.10 2.57
C VAL A 16 4.13 9.49 2.83
N PRO A 17 3.26 8.56 3.26
CA PRO A 17 1.87 8.85 3.58
C PRO A 17 1.73 9.66 4.88
N PRO A 18 0.54 10.21 5.16
CA PRO A 18 0.24 10.76 6.46
C PRO A 18 0.41 9.68 7.54
N PRO A 19 1.15 9.98 8.63
CA PRO A 19 1.35 9.01 9.70
C PRO A 19 0.01 8.63 10.33
N GLY A 20 -0.21 7.33 10.52
CA GLY A 20 -1.42 6.79 11.13
C GLY A 20 -2.67 6.76 10.23
N ALA A 21 -2.58 7.18 8.96
CA ALA A 21 -3.70 7.02 8.02
C ALA A 21 -3.81 5.58 7.54
N ALA A 22 -5.04 5.06 7.52
CA ALA A 22 -5.35 3.76 6.91
C ALA A 22 -5.15 3.85 5.38
N CYS A 23 -4.30 2.99 4.86
CA CYS A 23 -3.93 2.94 3.45
C CYS A 23 -4.06 1.52 2.90
N GLU A 24 -4.46 1.42 1.64
CA GLU A 24 -4.27 0.21 0.84
C GLU A 24 -2.93 0.28 0.12
N LEU A 25 -2.17 -0.81 0.14
CA LEU A 25 -0.86 -0.89 -0.49
C LEU A 25 -0.92 -1.67 -1.79
N LEU A 26 -0.28 -1.13 -2.81
CA LEU A 26 0.08 -1.86 -4.01
C LEU A 26 1.52 -2.35 -3.86
N CYS A 27 1.69 -3.66 -3.91
CA CYS A 27 2.97 -4.33 -3.89
C CYS A 27 3.30 -4.87 -5.27
N GLU A 28 4.59 -5.08 -5.53
CA GLU A 28 5.10 -5.72 -6.74
C GLU A 28 6.05 -6.85 -6.36
N ASP A 29 5.90 -7.99 -7.01
CA ASP A 29 6.85 -9.09 -6.98
C ASP A 29 7.22 -9.54 -8.41
N HIS A 30 7.90 -10.67 -8.53
CA HIS A 30 8.32 -11.24 -9.80
C HIS A 30 7.16 -11.69 -10.71
N ILE A 31 5.95 -11.84 -10.18
CA ILE A 31 4.73 -12.21 -10.92
C ILE A 31 4.01 -10.94 -11.38
N GLY A 32 4.05 -9.90 -10.56
CA GLY A 32 3.61 -8.55 -10.92
C GLY A 32 3.01 -7.81 -9.73
N THR A 33 2.14 -6.84 -10.02
CA THR A 33 1.50 -6.03 -8.98
C THR A 33 0.29 -6.71 -8.33
N TYR A 34 0.11 -6.49 -7.03
CA TYR A 34 -1.04 -6.96 -6.25
C TYR A 34 -1.33 -6.00 -5.09
N ALA A 35 -2.60 -5.89 -4.71
CA ALA A 35 -2.99 -5.09 -3.54
C ALA A 35 -2.98 -5.97 -2.29
N LEU A 36 -2.53 -5.44 -1.15
CA LEU A 36 -2.67 -6.15 0.12
C LEU A 36 -4.16 -6.22 0.52
N PRO A 37 -4.64 -7.37 1.01
CA PRO A 37 -6.05 -7.57 1.36
C PRO A 37 -6.43 -6.97 2.72
N TYR A 38 -5.53 -6.21 3.35
CA TYR A 38 -5.72 -5.60 4.66
C TYR A 38 -5.16 -4.17 4.68
N PRO A 39 -5.75 -3.27 5.50
CA PRO A 39 -5.26 -1.91 5.64
C PRO A 39 -3.90 -1.88 6.34
N CYS A 40 -3.07 -0.94 5.90
CA CYS A 40 -1.75 -0.67 6.45
C CYS A 40 -1.62 0.81 6.80
N GLN A 41 -0.66 1.13 7.66
CA GLN A 41 -0.31 2.50 8.01
C GLN A 41 1.20 2.70 7.90
N TRP A 42 1.62 3.93 7.64
CA TRP A 42 3.01 4.31 7.74
C TRP A 42 3.32 4.77 9.16
N ARG A 43 4.29 4.12 9.80
CA ARG A 43 4.76 4.45 11.15
C ARG A 43 6.23 4.09 11.27
N ASP A 44 6.97 4.89 12.04
CA ASP A 44 8.38 4.62 12.38
C ASP A 44 9.27 4.36 11.14
N GLY A 45 8.96 5.02 10.02
CA GLY A 45 9.71 4.92 8.77
C GLY A 45 9.41 3.68 7.92
N GLY A 46 8.34 2.93 8.23
CA GLY A 46 7.94 1.77 7.46
C GLY A 46 6.44 1.54 7.37
N TRP A 47 6.06 0.63 6.48
CA TRP A 47 4.70 0.13 6.37
C TRP A 47 4.46 -0.98 7.39
N GLN A 48 3.34 -0.89 8.09
CA GLN A 48 2.88 -1.93 9.01
C GLN A 48 1.39 -2.17 8.86
N ASN A 49 0.97 -3.39 9.14
CA ASN A 49 -0.44 -3.76 9.20
C ASN A 49 -1.15 -2.88 10.25
N LEU A 50 -2.32 -2.33 9.90
CA LEU A 50 -3.04 -1.40 10.76
C LEU A 50 -3.54 -2.06 12.06
N GLU A 51 -3.98 -3.32 11.97
CA GLU A 51 -4.60 -4.05 13.08
C GLU A 51 -3.56 -4.72 14.00
N THR A 52 -2.57 -5.39 13.41
CA THR A 52 -1.59 -6.18 14.17
C THR A 52 -0.28 -5.45 14.45
N GLY A 53 -0.01 -4.34 13.75
CA GLY A 53 1.26 -3.63 13.83
C GLY A 53 2.45 -4.38 13.22
N VAL A 54 2.21 -5.53 12.57
CA VAL A 54 3.29 -6.31 11.95
C VAL A 54 3.87 -5.56 10.75
N PRO A 55 5.21 -5.43 10.64
CA PRO A 55 5.84 -4.79 9.49
C PRO A 55 5.53 -5.49 8.17
N VAL A 56 5.20 -4.71 7.15
CA VAL A 56 5.00 -5.19 5.78
C VAL A 56 6.37 -5.45 5.15
N LYS A 57 6.62 -6.69 4.75
CA LYS A 57 7.88 -7.10 4.09
C LYS A 57 7.76 -7.20 2.56
N ALA A 58 6.59 -6.89 2.01
CA ALA A 58 6.36 -6.91 0.57
C ALA A 58 7.00 -5.67 -0.12
N GLY A 59 7.32 -5.80 -1.40
CA GLY A 59 7.84 -4.70 -2.21
C GLY A 59 6.76 -3.68 -2.51
N VAL A 60 6.49 -2.76 -1.58
CA VAL A 60 5.48 -1.71 -1.76
C VAL A 60 5.94 -0.72 -2.83
N VAL A 61 5.13 -0.57 -3.89
CA VAL A 61 5.42 0.31 -5.02
C VAL A 61 4.50 1.53 -5.08
N ALA A 62 3.31 1.45 -4.49
CA ALA A 62 2.38 2.57 -4.39
C ALA A 62 1.38 2.36 -3.25
N TRP A 63 0.66 3.40 -2.87
CA TRP A 63 -0.39 3.33 -1.85
C TRP A 63 -1.56 4.25 -2.20
N ARG A 64 -2.68 4.08 -1.52
CA ARG A 64 -3.77 5.05 -1.51
C ARG A 64 -4.43 5.06 -0.15
N ARG A 65 -5.03 6.19 0.22
CA ARG A 65 -5.85 6.23 1.44
C ARG A 65 -7.03 5.29 1.26
N LEU A 66 -7.28 4.47 2.27
CA LEU A 66 -8.56 3.81 2.41
C LEU A 66 -9.55 4.92 2.74
N ALA A 67 -10.36 5.34 1.77
CA ALA A 67 -11.44 6.28 2.05
C ALA A 67 -12.40 5.58 3.02
N ASP A 68 -12.75 6.23 4.13
CA ASP A 68 -13.82 5.78 5.01
C ASP A 68 -15.08 5.63 4.16
N ARG A 69 -15.49 4.39 3.92
CA ARG A 69 -16.61 4.05 3.05
C ARG A 69 -17.88 3.85 3.86
#